data_AF-A0A351MBU0-F1
#
_entry.id   AF-A0A351MBU0-F1
#
_cell.length_a   1.000
_cell.length_b   1.000
_cell.length_c   1.000
_cell.angle_alpha   90.00
_cell.angle_beta   90.00
_cell.angle_gamma   90.00
#
_symmetry.space_group_name_H-M   'P 1'
#
loop_
_entity.id
_entity.type
_entity.pdbx_description
1 polymer ?
#
loop_
_entity_poly.entity_id
_entity_poly.type
_entity_poly.pdbx_seq_one_letter_code
_entity_poly.pdbx_strand_id
1 'polypeptide(L)'
;MKEKKARVEDALHSTRAAVEEGVVPGGGVALVRALSALEGVTGDNHDQSAGLDILRRAITEPLRQIVGNAGEEPSVILNKVREGTGNYGYNAATGEYGDVVAMGILDPTKVTRFALQNAASIAGLMITTEAMIAELPKDDKAEGGHGHGHGMEDMM
;
A
#
# COMPACT_ATOMS: atom_id res chain seq x y z
N MET A 1 -11.04 21.83 -5.23
CA MET A 1 -10.90 22.30 -3.83
C MET A 1 -10.62 21.15 -2.85
N LYS A 2 -11.36 20.04 -2.90
CA LYS A 2 -11.15 18.88 -2.00
C LYS A 2 -9.73 18.26 -2.12
N GLU A 3 -9.24 18.03 -3.34
CA GLU A 3 -7.91 17.42 -3.57
C GLU A 3 -6.74 18.27 -3.05
N LYS A 4 -6.74 19.57 -3.32
CA LYS A 4 -5.72 20.50 -2.80
C LYS A 4 -5.69 20.51 -1.26
N LYS A 5 -6.87 20.46 -0.62
CA LYS A 5 -6.97 20.39 0.84
C LYS A 5 -6.39 19.07 1.37
N ALA A 6 -6.76 17.94 0.76
CA ALA A 6 -6.26 16.62 1.15
C ALA A 6 -4.72 16.55 1.07
N ARG A 7 -4.10 17.07 -0.01
CA ARG A 7 -2.63 17.14 -0.12
C ARG A 7 -1.96 17.93 1.00
N VAL A 8 -2.58 19.03 1.45
CA VAL A 8 -2.04 19.84 2.55
C VAL A 8 -2.17 19.09 3.88
N GLU A 9 -3.28 18.41 4.10
CA GLU A 9 -3.49 17.56 5.29
C GLU A 9 -2.49 16.39 5.33
N ASP A 10 -2.27 15.72 4.20
CA ASP A 10 -1.30 14.62 4.08
C ASP A 10 0.14 15.12 4.33
N ALA A 11 0.51 16.27 3.80
CA ALA A 11 1.83 16.87 4.04
C ALA A 11 2.02 17.23 5.54
N LEU A 12 0.99 17.77 6.19
CA LEU A 12 1.02 18.09 7.62
C LEU A 12 1.16 16.82 8.47
N HIS A 13 0.45 15.74 8.15
CA HIS A 13 0.58 14.48 8.88
C HIS A 13 1.94 13.81 8.64
N SER A 14 2.45 13.86 7.41
CA SER A 14 3.76 13.31 7.06
C SER A 14 4.90 14.01 7.82
N THR A 15 4.86 15.34 7.90
CA THR A 15 5.86 16.12 8.67
C THR A 15 5.78 15.84 10.17
N ARG A 16 4.59 15.70 10.75
CA ARG A 16 4.43 15.28 12.15
C ARG A 16 5.01 13.89 12.40
N ALA A 17 4.70 12.93 11.53
CA ALA A 17 5.22 11.58 11.62
C ALA A 17 6.76 11.53 11.49
N ALA A 18 7.34 12.39 10.66
CA ALA A 18 8.79 12.52 10.49
C ALA A 18 9.47 13.10 11.74
N VAL A 19 8.82 14.03 12.45
CA VAL A 19 9.33 14.57 13.73
C VAL A 19 9.32 13.51 14.83
N GLU A 20 8.35 12.61 14.83
CA GLU A 20 8.17 11.60 15.89
C GLU A 20 9.16 10.43 15.79
N GLU A 21 9.34 9.84 14.60
CA GLU A 21 10.16 8.62 14.41
C GLU A 21 11.31 8.81 13.41
N GLY A 22 11.54 10.03 12.92
CA GLY A 22 12.57 10.33 11.93
C GLY A 22 12.15 9.98 10.50
N VAL A 23 13.16 9.91 9.63
CA VAL A 23 12.99 9.70 8.19
C VAL A 23 13.91 8.60 7.66
N VAL A 24 13.48 7.97 6.58
CA VAL A 24 14.23 6.92 5.86
C VAL A 24 14.25 7.21 4.36
N PRO A 25 15.15 6.57 3.60
CA PRO A 25 15.16 6.66 2.14
C PRO A 25 13.82 6.23 1.54
N GLY A 26 13.18 7.14 0.80
CA GLY A 26 11.84 6.90 0.24
C GLY A 26 11.87 6.03 -1.01
N GLY A 27 10.79 6.07 -1.80
CA GLY A 27 10.72 5.37 -3.09
C GLY A 27 10.80 3.84 -2.97
N GLY A 28 10.45 3.29 -1.81
CA GLY A 28 10.57 1.86 -1.50
C GLY A 28 12.00 1.38 -1.19
N VAL A 29 13.01 2.27 -1.18
CA VAL A 29 14.40 1.91 -0.88
C VAL A 29 14.55 1.37 0.54
N ALA A 30 13.97 2.04 1.54
CA ALA A 30 14.02 1.57 2.93
C ALA A 30 13.48 0.14 3.11
N LEU A 31 12.41 -0.21 2.40
CA LEU A 31 11.83 -1.56 2.42
C LEU A 31 12.77 -2.59 1.77
N VAL A 32 13.40 -2.24 0.65
CA VAL A 32 14.44 -3.10 0.04
C VAL A 32 15.60 -3.32 0.99
N ARG A 33 16.04 -2.29 1.72
CA ARG A 33 17.11 -2.42 2.73
C ARG A 33 16.69 -3.31 3.90
N ALA A 34 15.42 -3.27 4.30
CA ALA A 34 14.90 -4.12 5.36
C ALA A 34 14.96 -5.62 5.05
N LEU A 35 15.10 -6.02 3.77
CA LEU A 35 15.32 -7.43 3.40
C LEU A 35 16.58 -8.02 4.03
N SER A 36 17.61 -7.21 4.28
CA SER A 36 18.84 -7.67 4.96
C SER A 36 18.55 -8.23 6.36
N ALA A 37 17.52 -7.74 7.04
CA ALA A 37 17.09 -8.27 8.34
C ALA A 37 16.44 -9.66 8.24
N LEU A 38 16.06 -10.10 7.05
CA LEU A 38 15.52 -11.44 6.77
C LEU A 38 16.58 -12.41 6.23
N GLU A 39 17.84 -11.97 6.08
CA GLU A 39 18.95 -12.84 5.72
C GLU A 39 19.26 -13.82 6.87
N GLY A 40 19.38 -15.10 6.55
CA GLY A 40 19.60 -16.16 7.54
C GLY A 40 18.38 -16.54 8.39
N VAL A 41 17.27 -15.81 8.27
CA VAL A 41 15.99 -16.20 8.91
C VAL A 41 15.40 -17.39 8.17
N THR A 42 15.22 -18.48 8.90
CA THR A 42 14.61 -19.73 8.40
C THR A 42 13.36 -20.03 9.19
N GLY A 43 12.36 -20.64 8.53
CA GLY A 43 11.13 -21.05 9.20
C GLY A 43 11.33 -22.39 9.91
N ASP A 44 10.60 -22.60 11.01
CA ASP A 44 10.65 -23.87 11.75
C ASP A 44 10.06 -25.04 10.95
N ASN A 45 9.20 -24.73 9.97
CA ASN A 45 8.54 -25.69 9.10
C ASN A 45 8.35 -25.12 7.67
N HIS A 46 7.76 -25.95 6.80
CA HIS A 46 7.53 -25.58 5.40
C HIS A 46 6.61 -24.36 5.25
N ASP A 47 5.53 -24.29 6.03
CA ASP A 47 4.54 -23.21 5.94
C ASP A 47 5.14 -21.86 6.37
N GLN A 48 5.93 -21.85 7.45
CA GLN A 48 6.66 -20.66 7.86
C GLN A 48 7.69 -20.24 6.82
N SER A 49 8.38 -21.20 6.18
CA SER A 49 9.33 -20.91 5.10
C SER A 49 8.62 -20.26 3.90
N ALA A 50 7.46 -20.78 3.52
CA ALA A 50 6.63 -20.17 2.48
C ALA A 50 6.16 -18.75 2.87
N GLY A 51 5.77 -18.53 4.12
CA GLY A 51 5.42 -17.21 4.65
C GLY A 51 6.58 -16.20 4.56
N LEU A 52 7.80 -16.63 4.88
CA LEU A 52 9.01 -15.80 4.73
C LEU A 52 9.25 -15.44 3.26
N ASP A 53 9.06 -16.38 2.32
CA ASP A 53 9.25 -16.12 0.89
C ASP A 53 8.19 -15.16 0.33
N ILE A 54 6.94 -15.27 0.79
CA ILE A 54 5.89 -14.30 0.48
C ILE A 54 6.29 -12.91 0.98
N LEU A 55 6.79 -12.80 2.22
CA LEU A 55 7.23 -11.53 2.79
C LEU A 55 8.40 -10.92 2.02
N ARG A 56 9.42 -11.72 1.68
CA ARG A 56 10.59 -11.29 0.89
C ARG A 56 10.19 -10.73 -0.46
N ARG A 57 9.18 -11.31 -1.10
CA ARG A 57 8.62 -10.80 -2.35
C ARG A 57 7.83 -9.50 -2.12
N ALA A 58 6.86 -9.54 -1.21
CA ALA A 58 5.90 -8.46 -0.98
C ALA A 58 6.57 -7.13 -0.57
N ILE A 59 7.63 -7.19 0.25
CA ILE A 59 8.38 -6.00 0.71
C ILE A 59 8.94 -5.18 -0.47
N THR A 60 9.21 -5.80 -1.63
CA THR A 60 9.74 -5.09 -2.80
C THR A 60 8.68 -4.46 -3.69
N GLU A 61 7.41 -4.82 -3.52
CA GLU A 61 6.33 -4.38 -4.40
C GLU A 61 6.13 -2.85 -4.41
N PRO A 62 6.31 -2.09 -3.31
CA PRO A 62 6.19 -0.64 -3.37
C PRO A 62 7.16 0.02 -4.34
N LEU A 63 8.44 -0.40 -4.36
CA LEU A 63 9.41 0.10 -5.34
C LEU A 63 8.99 -0.32 -6.75
N ARG A 64 8.59 -1.59 -6.93
CA ARG A 64 8.20 -2.11 -8.24
C ARG A 64 7.00 -1.37 -8.82
N GLN A 65 6.01 -1.05 -7.99
CA GLN A 65 4.82 -0.31 -8.39
C GLN A 65 5.16 1.13 -8.78
N ILE A 66 6.02 1.82 -8.00
CA ILE A 66 6.47 3.18 -8.32
C ILE A 66 7.17 3.20 -9.68
N VAL A 67 8.10 2.27 -9.90
CA VAL A 67 8.86 2.15 -11.16
C VAL A 67 7.94 1.80 -12.34
N GLY A 68 7.04 0.83 -12.16
CA GLY A 68 6.09 0.44 -13.20
C GLY A 68 5.13 1.58 -13.58
N ASN A 69 4.70 2.38 -12.60
CA ASN A 69 3.90 3.58 -12.86
C ASN A 69 4.68 4.67 -13.63
N ALA A 70 6.01 4.67 -13.54
CA ALA A 70 6.89 5.55 -14.32
C ALA A 70 7.20 5.01 -15.73
N GLY A 71 6.72 3.81 -16.08
CA GLY A 71 6.91 3.20 -17.40
C GLY A 71 8.24 2.46 -17.58
N GLU A 72 8.95 2.20 -16.48
CA GLU A 72 10.28 1.60 -16.46
C GLU A 72 10.21 0.13 -16.00
N GLU A 73 11.25 -0.67 -16.28
CA GLU A 73 11.25 -2.11 -15.97
C GLU A 73 11.55 -2.37 -14.48
N PRO A 74 10.56 -2.77 -13.65
CA PRO A 74 10.71 -2.84 -12.19
C PRO A 74 11.82 -3.78 -11.72
N SER A 75 12.01 -4.89 -12.44
CA SER A 75 12.95 -5.93 -12.04
C SER A 75 14.41 -5.48 -12.21
N VAL A 76 14.68 -4.68 -13.26
CA VAL A 76 16.01 -4.12 -13.52
C VAL A 76 16.37 -3.09 -12.46
N ILE A 77 15.44 -2.15 -12.17
CA ILE A 77 15.66 -1.11 -11.16
C ILE A 77 15.82 -1.73 -9.78
N LEU A 78 14.96 -2.68 -9.40
CA LEU A 78 15.03 -3.35 -8.10
C LEU A 78 16.39 -4.02 -7.87
N ASN A 79 16.92 -4.75 -8.87
CA ASN A 79 18.21 -5.42 -8.75
C ASN A 79 19.34 -4.41 -8.56
N LYS A 80 19.36 -3.33 -9.34
CA LYS A 80 20.38 -2.28 -9.20
C LYS A 80 20.28 -1.54 -7.87
N VAL A 81 19.08 -1.28 -7.36
CA VAL A 81 18.89 -0.71 -6.02
C VAL A 81 19.39 -1.69 -4.96
N ARG A 82 19.14 -3.00 -5.08
CA ARG A 82 19.62 -4.03 -4.14
C ARG A 82 21.16 -4.10 -4.05
N GLU A 83 21.87 -3.90 -5.15
CA GLU A 83 23.35 -3.87 -5.18
C GLU A 83 23.94 -2.67 -4.43
N GLY A 84 23.18 -1.58 -4.31
CA GLY A 84 23.60 -0.41 -3.54
C GLY A 84 23.42 -0.55 -2.03
N THR A 85 23.94 0.41 -1.29
CA THR A 85 23.84 0.47 0.18
C THR A 85 23.30 1.82 0.66
N GLY A 86 22.84 1.87 1.90
CA GLY A 86 22.28 3.08 2.51
C GLY A 86 21.19 3.70 1.65
N ASN A 87 21.38 4.99 1.31
CA ASN A 87 20.42 5.81 0.58
C ASN A 87 20.45 5.61 -0.95
N TYR A 88 21.30 4.72 -1.47
CA TYR A 88 21.35 4.49 -2.91
C TYR A 88 19.99 3.96 -3.40
N GLY A 89 19.39 4.66 -4.36
CA GLY A 89 18.08 4.33 -4.89
C GLY A 89 17.87 4.90 -6.29
N TYR A 90 16.61 4.92 -6.71
CA TYR A 90 16.20 5.37 -8.04
C TYR A 90 15.13 6.45 -7.91
N ASN A 91 15.36 7.58 -8.57
CA ASN A 91 14.40 8.66 -8.69
C ASN A 91 13.49 8.40 -9.90
N ALA A 92 12.30 7.85 -9.66
CA ALA A 92 11.34 7.53 -10.70
C ALA A 92 10.77 8.75 -11.44
N ALA A 93 10.95 9.98 -10.92
CA ALA A 93 10.53 11.19 -11.61
C ALA A 93 11.54 11.66 -12.67
N THR A 94 12.84 11.37 -12.47
CA THR A 94 13.92 11.82 -13.38
C THR A 94 14.62 10.68 -14.11
N GLY A 95 14.47 9.44 -13.66
CA GLY A 95 15.17 8.28 -14.20
C GLY A 95 16.60 8.09 -13.67
N GLU A 96 17.01 8.84 -12.64
CA GLU A 96 18.39 8.86 -12.15
C GLU A 96 18.60 7.97 -10.92
N TYR A 97 19.79 7.37 -10.82
CA TYR A 97 20.23 6.65 -9.63
C TYR A 97 21.13 7.52 -8.77
N GLY A 98 21.03 7.38 -7.45
CA GLY A 98 21.92 8.07 -6.51
C GLY A 98 21.39 8.06 -5.10
N ASP A 99 21.87 8.99 -4.27
CA ASP A 99 21.36 9.18 -2.91
C ASP A 99 19.98 9.84 -2.98
N VAL A 100 18.93 9.04 -2.75
CA VAL A 100 17.55 9.52 -2.86
C VAL A 100 17.20 10.53 -1.76
N VAL A 101 17.86 10.48 -0.61
CA VAL A 101 17.67 11.45 0.47
C VAL A 101 18.27 12.80 0.08
N ALA A 102 19.45 12.80 -0.53
CA ALA A 102 20.05 14.02 -1.09
C ALA A 102 19.21 14.60 -2.24
N MET A 103 18.49 13.76 -2.98
CA MET A 103 17.52 14.16 -4.00
C MET A 103 16.17 14.61 -3.41
N GLY A 104 15.99 14.58 -2.08
CA GLY A 104 14.77 15.01 -1.39
C GLY A 104 13.65 13.97 -1.36
N ILE A 105 13.93 12.72 -1.73
CA ILE A 105 12.99 11.60 -1.71
C ILE A 105 13.19 10.82 -0.41
N LEU A 106 12.41 11.21 0.60
CA LEU A 106 12.44 10.63 1.93
C LEU A 106 11.02 10.36 2.41
N ASP A 107 10.87 9.29 3.18
CA ASP A 107 9.59 8.92 3.78
C ASP A 107 9.70 9.01 5.31
N PRO A 108 8.63 9.40 6.01
CA PRO A 108 8.58 9.31 7.47
C PRO A 108 8.68 7.85 7.92
N THR A 109 9.62 7.53 8.81
CA THR A 109 9.87 6.14 9.27
C THR A 109 8.60 5.49 9.82
N LYS A 110 7.82 6.25 10.58
CA LYS A 110 6.54 5.82 11.15
C LYS A 110 5.56 5.32 10.10
N VAL A 111 5.46 6.02 8.97
CA VAL A 111 4.53 5.68 7.88
C VAL A 111 4.97 4.38 7.21
N THR A 112 6.25 4.25 6.85
CA THR A 112 6.79 3.03 6.24
C THR A 112 6.60 1.81 7.14
N ARG A 113 6.88 1.95 8.44
CA ARG A 113 6.72 0.89 9.44
C ARG A 113 5.26 0.47 9.59
N PHE A 114 4.36 1.43 9.80
CA PHE A 114 2.93 1.15 9.95
C PHE A 114 2.30 0.57 8.69
N ALA A 115 2.70 1.03 7.50
CA ALA A 115 2.23 0.45 6.24
C ALA A 115 2.54 -1.05 6.17
N LEU A 116 3.79 -1.44 6.48
CA LEU A 116 4.18 -2.86 6.48
C LEU A 116 3.46 -3.67 7.56
N GLN A 117 3.38 -3.15 8.79
CA GLN A 117 2.72 -3.84 9.90
C GLN A 117 1.22 -4.05 9.66
N ASN A 118 0.52 -3.02 9.17
CA ASN A 118 -0.91 -3.11 8.88
C ASN A 118 -1.16 -4.05 7.69
N ALA A 119 -0.35 -3.97 6.63
CA ALA A 119 -0.46 -4.88 5.49
C ALA A 119 -0.27 -6.34 5.91
N ALA A 120 0.76 -6.63 6.71
CA ALA A 120 1.00 -7.98 7.24
C ALA A 120 -0.14 -8.46 8.14
N SER A 121 -0.68 -7.57 8.99
CA SER A 121 -1.80 -7.90 9.88
C SER A 121 -3.06 -8.29 9.11
N ILE A 122 -3.43 -7.54 8.07
CA ILE A 122 -4.61 -7.87 7.26
C ILE A 122 -4.35 -9.11 6.41
N ALA A 123 -3.16 -9.26 5.82
CA ALA A 123 -2.81 -10.45 5.05
C ALA A 123 -2.88 -11.73 5.92
N GLY A 124 -2.38 -11.69 7.16
CA GLY A 124 -2.46 -12.82 8.08
C GLY A 124 -3.90 -13.21 8.41
N LEU A 125 -4.79 -12.24 8.62
CA LEU A 125 -6.22 -12.49 8.80
C LEU A 125 -6.84 -13.14 7.56
N MET A 126 -6.55 -12.61 6.37
CA MET A 126 -7.13 -13.11 5.12
C MET A 126 -6.67 -14.52 4.77
N ILE A 127 -5.39 -14.84 4.96
CA ILE A 127 -4.82 -16.17 4.65
C ILE A 127 -5.39 -17.27 5.56
N THR A 128 -5.81 -16.92 6.79
CA THR A 128 -6.39 -17.86 7.76
C THR A 128 -7.92 -17.92 7.70
N THR A 129 -8.55 -17.16 6.80
CA THR A 129 -10.00 -17.13 6.65
C THR A 129 -10.47 -18.28 5.75
N GLU A 130 -11.09 -19.29 6.35
CA GLU A 130 -11.62 -20.47 5.63
C GLU A 130 -13.01 -20.22 4.99
N ALA A 131 -13.84 -19.37 5.62
CA ALA A 131 -15.19 -19.09 5.15
C ALA A 131 -15.63 -17.68 5.53
N MET A 132 -16.50 -17.10 4.69
CA MET A 132 -17.13 -15.80 4.93
C MET A 132 -18.65 -15.95 4.79
N ILE A 133 -19.38 -15.46 5.78
CA ILE A 133 -20.84 -15.36 5.72
C ILE A 133 -21.17 -13.90 5.41
N ALA A 134 -21.84 -13.67 4.29
CA ALA A 134 -22.22 -12.34 3.83
C ALA A 134 -23.75 -12.25 3.69
N GLU A 135 -24.29 -11.03 3.80
CA GLU A 135 -25.68 -10.76 3.42
C GLU A 135 -25.86 -10.95 1.90
N LEU A 136 -27.02 -11.44 1.50
CA LEU A 136 -27.38 -11.48 0.08
C LEU A 136 -27.40 -10.05 -0.48
N PRO A 137 -26.97 -9.84 -1.73
CA PRO A 137 -27.13 -8.56 -2.40
C PRO A 137 -28.60 -8.13 -2.32
N LYS A 138 -28.85 -6.89 -1.88
CA LYS A 138 -30.19 -6.33 -1.87
C LYS A 138 -30.60 -6.05 -3.31
N ASP A 139 -31.75 -6.59 -3.73
CA ASP A 139 -32.40 -6.16 -4.96
C ASP A 139 -33.02 -4.77 -4.70
N ASP A 140 -32.27 -3.71 -4.98
CA ASP A 140 -32.80 -2.34 -4.99
C ASP A 140 -33.69 -2.14 -6.24
N LYS A 141 -34.83 -2.84 -6.29
CA LYS A 141 -35.94 -2.45 -7.16
C LYS A 141 -36.80 -1.45 -6.40
N ALA A 142 -36.65 -0.19 -6.81
CA ALA A 142 -37.47 0.96 -6.47
C ALA A 142 -38.88 0.63 -5.95
N GLU A 143 -39.05 0.64 -4.63
CA GLU A 143 -40.36 0.91 -4.02
C GLU A 143 -40.64 2.41 -4.20
N GLY A 144 -41.27 2.75 -5.32
CA GLY A 144 -41.62 4.13 -5.65
C GLY A 144 -42.70 4.17 -6.72
N GLY A 145 -43.97 4.02 -6.32
CA GLY A 145 -45.09 4.39 -7.19
C GLY A 145 -46.39 3.60 -7.04
N HIS A 146 -46.89 3.32 -5.82
CA HIS A 146 -48.32 3.08 -5.65
C HIS A 146 -49.07 4.41 -5.72
N GLY A 147 -49.41 4.81 -6.94
CA GLY A 147 -50.30 5.92 -7.25
C GLY A 147 -51.41 5.48 -8.20
N HIS A 148 -52.20 4.47 -7.82
CA HIS A 148 -53.47 4.20 -8.50
C HIS A 148 -54.55 5.10 -7.93
N GLY A 149 -54.70 6.29 -8.53
CA GLY A 149 -55.92 7.07 -8.43
C GLY A 149 -57.00 6.48 -9.33
N HIS A 150 -57.90 5.69 -8.75
CA HIS A 150 -59.27 5.49 -9.25
C HIS A 150 -60.15 6.37 -8.34
N GLY A 151 -60.99 7.29 -8.79
CA GLY A 151 -61.83 7.28 -9.98
C GLY A 151 -63.29 7.09 -9.52
N MET A 152 -63.91 8.19 -9.08
CA MET A 152 -65.36 8.42 -8.91
C MET A 152 -66.24 7.27 -8.36
N GLU A 153 -66.59 7.37 -7.07
CA GLU A 153 -67.85 6.80 -6.54
C GLU A 153 -68.83 7.94 -6.28
N ASP A 154 -69.63 8.24 -7.31
CA ASP A 154 -70.88 8.99 -7.23
C ASP A 154 -71.92 8.16 -7.99
N MET A 155 -72.57 7.20 -7.32
CA MET A 155 -73.86 6.64 -7.73
C MET A 155 -74.65 6.15 -6.50
N MET A 156 -75.64 6.97 -6.15
CA MET A 156 -76.86 6.72 -5.36
C MET A 156 -76.75 6.62 -3.84
#